data_AF-A0A3C1DDT5-F1
#
_entry.id   AF-A0A3C1DDT5-F1
#
_cell.length_a   1.000
_cell.length_b   1.000
_cell.length_c   1.000
_cell.angle_alpha   90.00
_cell.angle_beta   90.00
_cell.angle_gamma   90.00
#
_symmetry.space_group_name_H-M   'P 1'
#
loop_
_entity.id
_entity.type
_entity.pdbx_description
1 polymer ?
#
loop_
_entity_poly.entity_id
_entity_poly.type
_entity_poly.pdbx_seq_one_letter_code
_entity_poly.pdbx_strand_id
1 'polypeptide(L)'
;MALLGAYANRMYEGQQIGELEVGMGATEMMYSDRHAYTVQKIVSDKRIIVTRDKAVRIDNNGASDIQEYEFESTPLVEGKREKMCCHPYKFLLKDGQCTCKHLDAGNTCETCEHWKFHKPTNGITLVLTKNGWKAAGSDTYFLVGAREEFYDYSF
;
A
#
# COMPACT_ATOMS: atom_id res chain seq x y z
N MET A 1 7.63 7.96 16.85
CA MET A 1 6.27 8.51 16.96
C MET A 1 5.36 7.39 17.40
N ALA A 2 4.67 7.53 18.54
CA ALA A 2 3.71 6.53 19.00
C ALA A 2 2.34 6.87 18.39
N LEU A 3 1.96 6.18 17.31
CA LEU A 3 0.60 6.23 16.76
C LEU A 3 -0.32 5.45 17.72
N LEU A 4 -1.24 6.12 18.41
CA LEU A 4 -2.05 5.54 19.50
C LEU A 4 -3.14 4.54 19.06
N GLY A 5 -2.94 3.68 18.04
CA GLY A 5 -4.00 2.80 17.51
C GLY A 5 -4.65 1.85 18.52
N ALA A 6 -5.82 1.30 18.17
CA ALA A 6 -6.51 0.28 18.96
C ALA A 6 -5.53 -0.87 19.26
N TYR A 7 -5.39 -1.25 20.53
CA TYR A 7 -4.37 -2.21 20.98
C TYR A 7 -4.41 -3.53 20.19
N ALA A 8 -5.61 -3.97 19.81
CA ALA A 8 -5.77 -5.15 18.96
C ALA A 8 -5.05 -5.02 17.62
N ASN A 9 -5.16 -3.87 16.94
CA ASN A 9 -4.51 -3.65 15.64
C ASN A 9 -2.98 -3.70 15.77
N ARG A 10 -2.45 -3.07 16.81
CA ARG A 10 -1.01 -3.07 17.15
C ARG A 10 -0.42 -4.48 17.34
N MET A 11 -1.23 -5.43 17.82
CA MET A 11 -0.78 -6.81 18.02
C MET A 11 -0.60 -7.55 16.69
N TYR A 12 -1.39 -7.22 15.67
CA TYR A 12 -1.39 -7.89 14.37
C TYR A 12 -0.58 -7.13 13.29
N GLU A 13 -0.29 -5.85 13.50
CA GLU A 13 0.55 -5.03 12.61
C GLU A 13 1.87 -5.73 12.25
N GLY A 14 2.09 -5.92 10.94
CA GLY A 14 3.32 -6.49 10.41
C GLY A 14 3.42 -8.02 10.49
N GLN A 15 2.45 -8.71 11.11
CA GLN A 15 2.46 -10.16 11.23
C GLN A 15 2.18 -10.86 9.89
N GLN A 16 2.59 -12.13 9.82
CA GLN A 16 2.26 -13.03 8.73
C GLN A 16 1.62 -14.29 9.32
N ILE A 17 0.41 -14.62 8.86
CA ILE A 17 -0.31 -15.83 9.21
C ILE A 17 -0.21 -16.79 8.03
N GLY A 18 0.41 -17.94 8.24
CA GLY A 18 0.57 -18.97 7.21
C GLY A 18 1.70 -18.70 6.21
N GLU A 19 1.76 -19.55 5.19
CA GLU A 19 2.76 -19.47 4.13
C GLU A 19 2.36 -18.43 3.07
N LEU A 20 3.35 -17.73 2.53
CA LEU A 20 3.12 -16.64 1.61
C LEU A 20 2.73 -17.17 0.22
N GLU A 21 1.48 -16.95 -0.18
CA GLU A 21 0.94 -17.41 -1.46
C GLU A 21 0.22 -16.30 -2.23
N VAL A 22 0.16 -16.44 -3.56
CA VAL A 22 -0.63 -15.54 -4.41
C VAL A 22 -2.11 -15.84 -4.20
N GLY A 23 -2.92 -14.79 -4.03
CA GLY A 23 -4.32 -14.89 -3.63
C GLY A 23 -4.54 -14.85 -2.12
N MET A 24 -3.47 -14.85 -1.31
CA MET A 24 -3.56 -14.68 0.13
C MET A 24 -4.14 -13.30 0.49
N GLY A 25 -4.88 -13.24 1.59
CA GLY A 25 -5.35 -11.97 2.14
C GLY A 25 -4.24 -11.10 2.70
N ALA A 26 -4.42 -9.80 2.65
CA ALA A 26 -3.67 -8.86 3.47
C ALA A 26 -4.62 -7.81 4.03
N THR A 27 -4.30 -7.26 5.19
CA THR A 27 -5.07 -6.18 5.82
C THR A 27 -4.14 -5.02 6.11
N GLU A 28 -4.49 -3.83 5.62
CA GLU A 28 -3.85 -2.60 6.05
C GLU A 28 -4.35 -2.25 7.46
N MET A 29 -3.44 -2.26 8.42
CA MET A 29 -3.76 -1.96 9.81
C MET A 29 -3.59 -0.47 10.04
N MET A 30 -4.70 0.23 10.22
CA MET A 30 -4.71 1.64 10.62
C MET A 30 -5.02 1.76 12.12
N TYR A 31 -5.34 2.98 12.55
CA TYR A 31 -5.58 3.27 13.97
C TYR A 31 -6.74 2.45 14.54
N SER A 32 -7.96 2.68 14.05
CA SER A 32 -9.15 1.88 14.36
C SER A 32 -9.64 1.14 13.11
N ASP A 33 -9.60 1.81 11.96
CA ASP A 33 -9.96 1.24 10.65
C ASP A 33 -9.03 0.11 10.19
N ARG A 34 -9.58 -0.74 9.31
CA ARG A 34 -8.89 -1.80 8.58
C ARG A 34 -9.35 -1.82 7.14
N HIS A 35 -8.41 -2.03 6.21
CA HIS A 35 -8.72 -2.19 4.79
C HIS A 35 -8.24 -3.53 4.25
N ALA A 36 -9.10 -4.20 3.49
CA ALA A 36 -8.82 -5.49 2.89
C ALA A 36 -8.02 -5.33 1.59
N TYR A 37 -7.03 -6.19 1.45
CA TYR A 37 -6.14 -6.30 0.31
C TYR A 37 -5.96 -7.78 -0.08
N THR A 38 -5.56 -8.02 -1.32
CA THR A 38 -5.18 -9.35 -1.81
C THR A 38 -3.74 -9.33 -2.34
N VAL A 39 -2.95 -10.34 -1.99
CA VAL A 39 -1.61 -10.58 -2.54
C VAL A 39 -1.72 -11.02 -3.99
N GLN A 40 -1.32 -10.15 -4.92
CA GLN A 40 -1.41 -10.43 -6.35
C GLN A 40 -0.11 -10.98 -6.93
N LYS A 41 1.03 -10.63 -6.33
CA LYS A 41 2.33 -11.02 -6.86
C LYS A 41 3.38 -11.10 -5.76
N ILE A 42 4.13 -12.19 -5.75
CA ILE A 42 5.32 -12.35 -4.91
C ILE A 42 6.52 -12.01 -5.79
N VAL A 43 7.26 -10.94 -5.43
CA VAL A 43 8.49 -10.55 -6.13
C VAL A 43 9.69 -11.28 -5.51
N SER A 44 9.67 -11.43 -4.18
CA SER A 44 10.58 -12.26 -3.40
C SER A 44 9.97 -12.52 -2.02
N ASP A 45 10.59 -13.38 -1.21
CA ASP A 45 10.16 -13.69 0.16
C ASP A 45 10.06 -12.46 1.08
N LYS A 46 10.67 -11.34 0.68
CA LYS A 46 10.68 -10.08 1.42
C LYS A 46 9.96 -8.94 0.70
N ARG A 47 9.36 -9.21 -0.46
CA ARG A 47 8.72 -8.19 -1.29
C ARG A 47 7.53 -8.76 -2.05
N ILE A 48 6.37 -8.18 -1.78
CA ILE A 48 5.11 -8.57 -2.42
C ILE A 48 4.37 -7.34 -2.96
N ILE A 49 3.44 -7.56 -3.87
CA ILE A 49 2.53 -6.55 -4.39
C ILE A 49 1.11 -6.98 -4.03
N VAL A 50 0.41 -6.07 -3.35
CA VAL A 50 -0.98 -6.25 -2.93
C VAL A 50 -1.88 -5.24 -3.63
N THR A 51 -3.13 -5.60 -3.89
CA THR A 51 -4.15 -4.69 -4.42
C THR A 51 -5.27 -4.53 -3.41
N ARG A 52 -5.88 -3.33 -3.37
CA ARG A 52 -7.02 -3.08 -2.49
C ARG A 52 -8.23 -3.84 -3.02
N ASP A 53 -8.89 -4.55 -2.12
CA ASP A 53 -10.13 -5.23 -2.44
C ASP A 53 -11.28 -4.24 -2.41
N LYS A 54 -12.29 -4.51 -3.22
CA LYS A 54 -13.55 -3.80 -3.15
C LYS A 54 -14.39 -4.48 -2.08
N ALA A 55 -14.45 -3.85 -0.91
CA ALA A 55 -15.27 -4.30 0.20
C ALA A 55 -16.64 -3.62 0.15
N VAL A 56 -17.71 -4.41 0.12
CA VAL A 56 -19.09 -3.92 0.21
C VAL A 56 -19.70 -4.44 1.50
N ARG A 57 -20.20 -3.53 2.34
CA ARG A 57 -20.85 -3.90 3.59
C ARG A 57 -22.19 -4.56 3.29
N ILE A 58 -22.43 -5.74 3.87
CA ILE A 58 -23.64 -6.54 3.63
C ILE A 58 -24.56 -6.63 4.86
N ASP A 59 -24.08 -6.24 6.04
CA ASP A 59 -24.90 -6.18 7.24
C ASP A 59 -25.83 -4.95 7.27
N ASN A 60 -26.86 -5.02 8.12
CA ASN A 60 -27.78 -3.92 8.39
C ASN A 60 -27.60 -3.36 9.83
N ASN A 61 -26.43 -3.56 10.44
CA ASN A 61 -26.20 -3.30 11.87
C ASN A 61 -25.86 -1.83 12.19
N GLY A 62 -26.01 -0.90 11.23
CA GLY A 62 -25.74 0.53 11.46
C GLY A 62 -24.28 0.80 11.82
N ALA A 63 -23.99 1.59 12.86
CA ALA A 63 -22.62 1.90 13.29
C ALA A 63 -22.06 0.91 14.32
N SER A 64 -22.44 -0.38 14.22
CA SER A 64 -21.98 -1.43 15.14
C SER A 64 -20.47 -1.75 15.00
N ASP A 65 -19.88 -2.24 16.09
CA ASP A 65 -18.53 -2.80 16.14
C ASP A 65 -18.41 -4.15 15.42
N ILE A 66 -19.54 -4.78 15.09
CA ILE A 66 -19.60 -6.02 14.32
C ILE A 66 -20.09 -5.68 12.93
N GLN A 67 -19.16 -5.77 11.97
CA GLN A 67 -19.39 -5.42 10.57
C GLN A 67 -19.05 -6.61 9.67
N GLU A 68 -19.92 -6.88 8.71
CA GLU A 68 -19.73 -7.95 7.72
C GLU A 68 -19.60 -7.34 6.32
N TYR A 69 -18.56 -7.78 5.62
CA TYR A 69 -18.20 -7.31 4.29
C TYR A 69 -18.10 -8.47 3.32
N GLU A 70 -18.58 -8.24 2.10
CA GLU A 70 -18.28 -9.07 0.94
C GLU A 70 -17.08 -8.47 0.21
N PHE A 71 -16.12 -9.33 -0.17
CA PHE A 71 -14.86 -8.91 -0.78
C PHE A 71 -14.78 -9.33 -2.25
N GLU A 72 -14.50 -8.37 -3.11
CA GLU A 72 -14.15 -8.60 -4.51
C GLU A 72 -12.69 -8.20 -4.75
N SER A 73 -11.85 -9.18 -5.10
CA SER A 73 -10.42 -8.95 -5.30
C SER A 73 -10.14 -8.23 -6.61
N THR A 74 -9.43 -7.11 -6.55
CA THR A 74 -9.04 -6.34 -7.75
C THR A 74 -7.77 -6.92 -8.37
N PRO A 75 -7.75 -7.36 -9.65
CA PRO A 75 -6.54 -7.89 -10.26
C PRO A 75 -5.44 -6.83 -10.40
N LEU A 76 -4.18 -7.28 -10.36
CA LEU A 76 -3.02 -6.42 -10.61
C LEU A 76 -2.97 -6.02 -12.09
N VAL A 77 -2.97 -4.72 -12.35
CA VAL A 77 -2.78 -4.14 -13.69
C VAL A 77 -1.40 -3.51 -13.75
N GLU A 78 -0.53 -4.02 -14.62
CA GLU A 78 0.76 -3.43 -14.94
C GLU A 78 0.62 -2.48 -16.14
N GLY A 79 0.98 -1.21 -15.96
CA GLY A 79 1.03 -0.23 -17.04
C GLY A 79 2.25 -0.41 -17.95
N LYS A 80 2.34 0.44 -18.98
CA LYS A 80 3.51 0.47 -19.86
C LYS A 80 4.75 0.90 -19.08
N ARG A 81 5.92 0.40 -19.51
CA ARG A 81 7.20 0.77 -18.89
C ARG A 81 7.51 2.22 -19.23
N GLU A 82 7.42 3.09 -18.23
CA GLU A 82 7.63 4.52 -18.35
C GLU A 82 8.95 4.93 -17.69
N LYS A 83 9.59 5.96 -18.23
CA LYS A 83 10.75 6.59 -17.59
C LYS A 83 10.22 7.57 -16.55
N MET A 84 10.69 7.48 -15.31
CA MET A 84 10.38 8.44 -14.24
C MET A 84 11.67 8.95 -13.58
N CYS A 85 11.74 10.26 -13.35
CA CYS A 85 12.87 10.89 -12.68
C CYS A 85 12.72 10.75 -11.14
N CYS A 86 13.70 10.15 -10.47
CA CYS A 86 13.58 9.72 -9.06
C CYS A 86 14.46 10.52 -8.08
N HIS A 87 14.35 11.85 -8.07
CA HIS A 87 15.10 12.66 -7.11
C HIS A 87 14.55 12.53 -5.68
N PRO A 88 15.42 12.60 -4.65
CA PRO A 88 15.03 12.58 -3.24
C PRO A 88 14.20 13.80 -2.80
N TYR A 89 14.18 14.88 -3.57
CA TYR A 89 13.41 16.11 -3.31
C TYR A 89 12.04 16.15 -4.02
N LYS A 90 11.38 14.99 -4.17
CA LYS A 90 10.03 14.87 -4.76
C LYS A 90 8.96 15.71 -4.03
N PHE A 91 9.25 16.20 -2.82
CA PHE A 91 8.36 17.09 -2.05
C PHE A 91 8.41 18.58 -2.45
N LEU A 92 9.25 18.98 -3.39
CA LEU A 92 9.27 20.35 -3.96
C LEU A 92 8.59 20.42 -5.35
N LEU A 93 7.68 19.50 -5.62
CA LEU A 93 6.80 19.54 -6.79
C LEU A 93 5.70 20.59 -6.58
N LYS A 94 5.94 21.83 -7.01
CA LYS A 94 4.85 22.72 -7.43
C LYS A 94 4.46 22.32 -8.86
N ASP A 95 3.17 22.01 -9.07
CA ASP A 95 2.53 21.92 -10.38
C ASP A 95 3.15 20.92 -11.39
N GLY A 96 3.65 19.77 -10.93
CA GLY A 96 4.05 18.68 -11.82
C GLY A 96 5.35 18.88 -12.60
N GLN A 97 6.14 19.92 -12.29
CA GLN A 97 7.45 20.16 -12.91
C GLN A 97 8.59 19.65 -12.02
N CYS A 98 9.50 18.87 -12.62
CA CYS A 98 10.69 18.34 -11.94
C CYS A 98 11.69 19.48 -11.71
N THR A 99 11.97 19.86 -10.47
CA THR A 99 12.96 20.91 -10.13
C THR A 99 14.38 20.32 -9.95
N CYS A 100 14.87 19.53 -10.91
CA CYS A 100 16.23 18.99 -10.81
C CYS A 100 17.28 20.08 -11.10
N LYS A 101 18.48 19.98 -10.53
CA LYS A 101 19.58 20.93 -10.82
C LYS A 101 20.15 20.79 -12.24
N HIS A 102 19.78 19.72 -12.94
CA HIS A 102 20.17 19.40 -14.32
C HIS A 102 19.04 19.69 -15.31
N LEU A 103 18.16 20.66 -15.00
CA LEU A 103 17.18 21.13 -15.96
C LEU A 103 17.89 21.85 -17.09
N ASP A 104 17.67 21.40 -18.31
CA ASP A 104 17.98 22.21 -19.49
C ASP A 104 17.03 23.42 -19.53
N ALA A 105 17.38 24.47 -20.29
CA ALA A 105 16.62 25.73 -20.37
C ALA A 105 15.13 25.59 -20.74
N GLY A 106 14.66 24.39 -21.12
CA GLY A 106 13.27 24.03 -21.37
C GLY A 106 12.54 23.26 -20.26
N ASN A 107 13.09 23.17 -19.03
CA ASN A 107 12.53 22.41 -17.91
C ASN A 107 12.35 20.90 -18.18
N THR A 108 13.09 20.34 -19.13
CA THR A 108 13.13 18.89 -19.40
C THR A 108 14.35 18.28 -18.73
N CYS A 109 14.20 17.04 -18.25
CA CYS A 109 15.25 16.32 -17.51
C CYS A 109 15.82 15.13 -18.30
N GLU A 110 15.75 15.14 -19.63
CA GLU A 110 16.03 13.97 -20.51
C GLU A 110 17.41 13.33 -20.30
N THR A 111 18.40 14.09 -19.86
CA THR A 111 19.80 13.67 -19.65
C THR A 111 20.13 13.30 -18.19
N CYS A 112 19.14 13.27 -17.29
CA CYS A 112 19.38 13.06 -15.86
C CYS A 112 19.85 11.64 -15.51
N GLU A 113 20.97 11.51 -14.79
CA GLU A 113 21.50 10.21 -14.32
C GLU A 113 20.55 9.43 -13.37
N HIS A 114 19.53 10.11 -12.83
CA HIS A 114 18.54 9.52 -11.91
C HIS A 114 17.27 8.99 -12.60
N TRP A 115 17.27 8.87 -13.93
CA TRP A 115 16.20 8.18 -14.64
C TRP A 115 16.13 6.71 -14.24
N LYS A 116 14.97 6.31 -13.75
CA LYS A 116 14.65 4.90 -13.54
C LYS A 116 13.45 4.54 -14.36
N PHE A 117 13.47 3.34 -14.90
CA PHE A 117 12.29 2.77 -15.52
C PHE A 117 11.38 2.22 -14.44
N HIS A 118 10.13 2.66 -14.47
CA HIS A 118 9.09 2.17 -13.59
C HIS A 118 7.98 1.54 -14.42
N LYS A 119 7.36 0.51 -13.84
CA LYS A 119 6.09 -0.01 -14.32
C LYS A 119 5.04 0.46 -13.32
N PRO A 120 4.21 1.46 -13.65
CA PRO A 120 3.15 1.87 -12.75
C PRO A 120 2.18 0.70 -12.57
N THR A 121 1.80 0.43 -11.33
CA THR A 121 0.83 -0.60 -10.97
C THR A 121 -0.26 0.01 -10.10
N ASN A 122 -1.48 -0.53 -10.18
CA ASN A 122 -2.55 -0.21 -9.23
C ASN A 122 -2.31 -0.83 -7.83
N GLY A 123 -1.36 -1.76 -7.72
CA GLY A 123 -0.97 -2.39 -6.46
C GLY A 123 0.07 -1.60 -5.66
N ILE A 124 0.04 -1.83 -4.35
CA ILE A 124 1.02 -1.30 -3.37
C ILE A 124 2.11 -2.35 -3.17
N THR A 125 3.37 -1.91 -3.14
CA THR A 125 4.50 -2.80 -2.81
C THR A 125 4.68 -2.87 -1.30
N LEU A 126 4.63 -4.08 -0.74
CA LEU A 126 4.99 -4.34 0.65
C LEU A 126 6.42 -4.90 0.73
N VAL A 127 7.14 -4.50 1.78
CA VAL A 127 8.49 -4.95 2.09
C VAL A 127 8.53 -5.53 3.51
N LEU A 128 9.20 -6.66 3.67
CA LEU A 128 9.43 -7.26 4.98
C LEU A 128 10.57 -6.54 5.69
N THR A 129 10.27 -6.00 6.86
CA THR A 129 11.22 -5.33 7.75
C THR A 129 11.42 -6.14 9.03
N LYS A 130 12.33 -5.71 9.92
CA LYS A 130 12.47 -6.31 11.25
C LYS A 130 11.21 -6.22 12.11
N ASN A 131 10.30 -5.30 11.79
CA ASN A 131 9.02 -5.09 12.48
C ASN A 131 7.84 -5.68 11.69
N GLY A 132 8.10 -6.47 10.64
CA GLY A 132 7.06 -7.08 9.82
C GLY A 132 6.82 -6.41 8.47
N TRP A 133 5.72 -6.77 7.83
CA TRP A 133 5.31 -6.31 6.50
C TRP A 133 4.85 -4.85 6.52
N LYS A 134 5.48 -4.02 5.69
CA LYS A 134 5.29 -2.58 5.64
C LYS A 134 5.15 -2.09 4.20
N ALA A 135 4.28 -1.11 3.94
CA ALA A 135 4.19 -0.49 2.64
C ALA A 135 5.45 0.34 2.29
N ALA A 136 5.97 0.15 1.08
CA ALA A 136 7.18 0.80 0.63
C ALA A 136 6.98 2.31 0.50
N GLY A 137 7.69 3.10 1.30
CA GLY A 137 7.64 4.57 1.27
C GLY A 137 6.57 5.21 2.14
N SER A 138 5.75 4.42 2.86
CA SER A 138 4.88 4.92 3.93
C SER A 138 5.35 4.43 5.30
N ASP A 139 4.62 4.72 6.38
CA ASP A 139 4.82 4.10 7.70
C ASP A 139 3.66 3.16 8.09
N THR A 140 2.95 2.62 7.08
CA THR A 140 1.80 1.74 7.30
C THR A 140 2.20 0.27 7.29
N TYR A 141 1.70 -0.48 8.27
CA TYR A 141 1.97 -1.90 8.43
C TYR A 141 0.77 -2.74 8.01
N PHE A 142 1.06 -3.96 7.56
CA PHE A 142 0.08 -4.88 7.03
C PHE A 142 0.12 -6.18 7.82
N LEU A 143 -1.06 -6.73 8.09
CA LEU A 143 -1.22 -8.12 8.44
C LEU A 143 -1.30 -8.92 7.13
N VAL A 144 -0.40 -9.88 6.92
CA VAL A 144 -0.46 -10.78 5.75
C VAL A 144 -1.06 -12.11 6.20
N GLY A 145 -2.03 -12.64 5.44
CA GLY A 145 -2.70 -13.92 5.72
C GLY A 145 -4.17 -13.82 6.10
N ALA A 146 -4.69 -12.62 6.35
CA ALA A 146 -6.11 -12.39 6.64
C ALA A 146 -6.67 -11.29 5.73
N ARG A 147 -7.97 -11.32 5.47
CA ARG A 147 -8.72 -10.24 4.81
C ARG A 147 -9.73 -9.71 5.78
N GLU A 148 -9.56 -8.46 6.19
CA GLU A 148 -10.46 -7.79 7.12
C GLU A 148 -10.72 -6.37 6.66
N GLU A 149 -11.97 -5.93 6.76
CA GLU A 149 -12.37 -4.54 6.56
C GLU A 149 -13.17 -4.12 7.78
N PHE A 150 -12.87 -2.93 8.28
CA PHE A 150 -13.57 -2.34 9.40
C PHE A 150 -13.48 -0.83 9.28
N TYR A 151 -14.61 -0.15 9.48
CA TYR A 151 -14.67 1.29 9.56
C TYR A 151 -15.18 1.72 10.92
N ASP A 152 -14.39 2.53 11.61
CA ASP A 152 -14.80 3.18 12.84
C ASP A 152 -15.63 4.43 12.50
N TYR A 153 -16.93 4.36 12.76
CA TYR A 153 -17.85 5.47 12.56
C TYR A 153 -17.95 6.39 13.81
N SER A 154 -17.07 6.20 14.80
CA SER A 154 -17.02 7.03 16.00
C SER A 154 -16.31 8.36 15.70
N PHE A 155 -17.08 9.41 15.43
CA PHE A 155 -16.60 10.79 15.19
C PHE A 155 -16.64 11.67 16.45
#